data_AF-A0A4Q3UMH9-F1
#
_entry.id   AF-A0A4Q3UMH9-F1
#
_cell.length_a   1.000
_cell.length_b   1.000
_cell.length_c   1.000
_cell.angle_alpha   90.00
_cell.angle_beta   90.00
_cell.angle_gamma   90.00
#
_symmetry.space_group_name_H-M   'P 1'
#
loop_
_entity.id
_entity.type
_entity.pdbx_description
1 polymer ?
#
loop_
_entity_poly.entity_id
_entity_poly.type
_entity_poly.pdbx_seq_one_letter_code
_entity_poly.pdbx_strand_id
1 'polypeptide(L)'
;MKKAALRSFTVFAALAFATAASAETLFFVGRDGDWLNPRNWSAGRVPGPSDDVMVRRGQHLVVNPPEGTTMRVTFKDIMVSSYSSVETRPGTIWITRNERVMGELIHRSTDAADGAGYDGTLHTLGSTSSGGSTLLNPTAKSKRVVDLQSSISFGIGGTEAASPGHVGSGYYANITAQTARVSGDLEVEFMYGFRPRAGDSFTILKADRIQGRFRNAREGAMVAQIGGIGIFIHYT
;
A
#
# COMPACT_ATOMS: atom_id res chain seq x y z
N MET A 1 -4.67 36.22 -68.03
CA MET A 1 -4.37 34.84 -67.58
C MET A 1 -3.34 34.92 -66.45
N LYS A 2 -3.75 34.79 -65.19
CA LYS A 2 -2.86 34.92 -64.01
C LYS A 2 -2.32 33.53 -63.62
N LYS A 3 -1.00 33.37 -63.62
CA LYS A 3 -0.29 32.13 -63.22
C LYS A 3 -0.35 31.96 -61.70
N ALA A 4 -0.90 30.85 -61.22
CA ALA A 4 -0.87 30.46 -59.82
C ALA A 4 0.48 29.77 -59.49
N ALA A 5 1.19 30.28 -58.49
CA ALA A 5 2.44 29.71 -57.99
C ALA A 5 2.15 28.69 -56.89
N LEU A 6 2.51 27.43 -57.13
CA LEU A 6 2.42 26.31 -56.20
C LEU A 6 3.56 26.43 -55.18
N ARG A 7 3.25 26.70 -53.91
CA ARG A 7 4.23 26.71 -52.81
C ARG A 7 4.30 25.31 -52.19
N SER A 8 5.40 24.60 -52.41
CA SER A 8 5.70 23.34 -51.72
C SER A 8 5.89 23.58 -50.22
N PHE A 9 5.05 22.94 -49.41
CA PHE A 9 5.18 22.86 -47.96
C PHE A 9 6.00 21.61 -47.63
N THR A 10 7.24 21.78 -47.18
CA THR A 10 8.05 20.69 -46.62
C THR A 10 7.63 20.46 -45.18
N VAL A 11 6.95 19.35 -44.90
CA VAL A 11 6.63 18.92 -43.54
C VAL A 11 7.87 18.20 -42.97
N PHE A 12 8.56 18.84 -42.03
CA PHE A 12 9.55 18.17 -41.18
C PHE A 12 8.82 17.38 -40.09
N ALA A 13 8.75 16.05 -40.23
CA ALA A 13 8.32 15.18 -39.15
C ALA A 13 9.46 15.07 -38.12
N ALA A 14 9.32 15.74 -36.99
CA ALA A 14 10.22 15.56 -35.85
C ALA A 14 9.93 14.21 -35.19
N LEU A 15 10.83 13.23 -35.37
CA LEU A 15 10.83 11.98 -34.62
C LEU A 15 11.19 12.28 -33.16
N ALA A 16 10.21 12.35 -32.28
CA ALA A 16 10.44 12.41 -30.84
C ALA A 16 10.81 10.99 -30.36
N PHE A 17 12.10 10.75 -30.12
CA PHE A 17 12.55 9.57 -29.40
C PHE A 17 12.16 9.74 -27.92
N ALA A 18 11.13 9.03 -27.48
CA ALA A 18 10.84 8.89 -26.06
C ALA A 18 12.00 8.11 -25.42
N THR A 19 12.90 8.80 -24.73
CA THR A 19 13.91 8.15 -23.90
C THR A 19 13.18 7.44 -22.77
N ALA A 20 13.19 6.11 -22.79
CA ALA A 20 12.75 5.33 -21.64
C ALA A 20 13.60 5.78 -20.43
N ALA A 21 12.97 6.37 -19.43
CA ALA A 21 13.65 6.71 -18.19
C ALA A 21 14.24 5.43 -17.60
N SER A 22 15.54 5.43 -17.30
CA SER A 22 16.18 4.29 -16.65
C SER A 22 15.56 4.10 -15.26
N ALA A 23 15.31 2.84 -14.89
CA ALA A 23 14.98 2.47 -13.52
C ALA A 23 16.09 2.97 -12.58
N GLU A 24 15.72 3.72 -11.53
CA GLU A 24 16.64 4.23 -10.54
C GLU A 24 16.12 3.94 -9.12
N THR A 25 17.02 3.83 -8.15
CA THR A 25 16.64 3.80 -6.73
C THR A 25 16.61 5.23 -6.19
N LEU A 26 15.41 5.70 -5.84
CA LEU A 26 15.18 7.04 -5.31
C LEU A 26 15.07 7.01 -3.78
N PHE A 27 15.90 7.81 -3.13
CA PHE A 27 15.82 8.02 -1.68
C PHE A 27 14.90 9.20 -1.41
N PHE A 28 13.99 9.02 -0.45
CA PHE A 28 13.37 10.17 0.17
C PHE A 28 14.44 10.93 0.96
N VAL A 29 14.54 12.25 0.78
CA VAL A 29 15.47 13.17 1.44
C VAL A 29 14.74 14.39 2.02
N GLY A 30 13.43 14.47 1.79
CA GLY A 30 12.56 15.54 2.24
C GLY A 30 12.37 15.65 3.74
N ARG A 31 11.86 16.80 4.16
CA ARG A 31 11.52 17.10 5.58
C ARG A 31 10.05 17.44 5.81
N ASP A 32 9.35 17.90 4.77
CA ASP A 32 7.92 18.25 4.85
C ASP A 32 6.99 17.02 4.72
N GLY A 33 7.55 15.87 4.33
CA GLY A 33 6.82 14.62 4.13
C GLY A 33 6.09 14.49 2.80
N ASP A 34 6.11 15.49 1.93
CA ASP A 34 5.28 15.49 0.73
C ASP A 34 5.86 14.60 -0.39
N TRP A 35 5.14 13.55 -0.77
CA TRP A 35 5.49 12.70 -1.92
C TRP A 35 5.64 13.48 -3.22
N LEU A 36 4.79 14.48 -3.45
CA LEU A 36 4.68 15.18 -4.74
C LEU A 36 5.75 16.24 -4.96
N ASN A 37 6.47 16.65 -3.91
CA ASN A 37 7.52 17.64 -4.01
C ASN A 37 8.81 17.03 -4.58
N PRO A 38 9.25 17.38 -5.81
CA PRO A 38 10.45 16.81 -6.42
C PRO A 38 11.73 17.02 -5.60
N ARG A 39 11.79 18.07 -4.77
CA ARG A 39 12.95 18.38 -3.91
C ARG A 39 13.12 17.38 -2.77
N ASN A 40 12.10 16.58 -2.48
CA ASN A 40 12.17 15.54 -1.47
C ASN A 40 12.78 14.23 -1.96
N TRP A 41 13.20 14.17 -3.22
CA TRP A 41 13.75 12.97 -3.84
C TRP A 41 15.20 13.19 -4.27
N SER A 42 16.05 12.19 -4.07
CA SER A 42 17.49 12.28 -4.38
C SER A 42 17.80 12.63 -5.83
N ALA A 43 16.91 12.28 -6.77
CA ALA A 43 17.04 12.58 -8.19
C ALA A 43 16.40 13.93 -8.60
N GLY A 44 15.84 14.70 -7.66
CA GLY A 44 15.15 15.96 -7.96
C GLY A 44 13.84 15.79 -8.74
N ARG A 45 13.25 14.58 -8.73
CA ARG A 45 11.99 14.22 -9.41
C ARG A 45 11.21 13.20 -8.58
N VAL A 46 9.90 13.16 -8.75
CA VAL A 46 9.03 12.13 -8.13
C VAL A 46 9.33 10.75 -8.77
N PRO A 47 9.30 9.64 -7.99
CA PRO A 47 9.44 8.29 -8.52
C PRO A 47 8.37 7.95 -9.56
N GLY A 48 8.80 7.27 -10.63
CA GLY A 48 7.96 6.72 -11.68
C GLY A 48 7.87 5.19 -11.61
N PRO A 49 7.12 4.56 -12.55
CA PRO A 49 6.76 3.14 -12.49
C PRO A 49 7.92 2.15 -12.43
N SER A 50 9.09 2.51 -12.94
CA SER A 50 10.28 1.67 -12.98
C SER A 50 11.21 1.86 -11.78
N ASP A 51 10.99 2.86 -10.95
CA ASP A 51 11.90 3.23 -9.88
C ASP A 51 11.68 2.39 -8.62
N ASP A 52 12.74 2.23 -7.84
CA ASP A 52 12.67 1.67 -6.49
C ASP A 52 12.69 2.81 -5.46
N VAL A 53 11.89 2.71 -4.40
CA VAL A 53 11.72 3.76 -3.39
C VAL A 53 12.34 3.32 -2.08
N MET A 54 13.16 4.19 -1.48
CA MET A 54 13.77 3.94 -0.18
C MET A 54 13.45 5.07 0.80
N VAL A 55 12.76 4.72 1.89
CA VAL A 55 12.47 5.60 3.03
C VAL A 55 13.27 5.12 4.22
N ARG A 56 14.12 5.98 4.79
CA ARG A 56 15.10 5.58 5.81
C ARG A 56 15.41 6.71 6.79
N ARG A 57 16.22 6.40 7.82
CA ARG A 57 16.75 7.39 8.76
C ARG A 57 15.66 8.19 9.49
N GLY A 58 14.58 7.53 9.91
CA GLY A 58 13.53 8.19 10.70
C GLY A 58 12.59 9.09 9.89
N GLN A 59 12.63 9.01 8.56
CA GLN A 59 11.79 9.85 7.71
C GLN A 59 10.32 9.45 7.74
N HIS A 60 9.45 10.46 7.63
CA HIS A 60 8.02 10.34 7.50
C HIS A 60 7.58 10.82 6.11
N LEU A 61 7.04 9.92 5.29
CA LEU A 61 6.57 10.18 3.93
C LEU A 61 5.05 10.09 3.89
N VAL A 62 4.40 11.06 3.26
CA VAL A 62 2.95 11.15 3.09
C VAL A 62 2.60 11.27 1.62
N VAL A 63 1.76 10.36 1.16
CA VAL A 63 1.09 10.45 -0.13
C VAL A 63 -0.29 11.04 0.10
N ASN A 64 -0.43 12.32 -0.22
CA ASN A 64 -1.68 13.07 -0.05
C ASN A 64 -2.19 13.57 -1.41
N PRO A 65 -3.18 12.89 -2.01
CA PRO A 65 -3.86 13.40 -3.19
C PRO A 65 -4.48 14.78 -2.91
N PRO A 66 -4.58 15.67 -3.93
CA PRO A 66 -5.41 16.86 -3.82
C PRO A 66 -6.86 16.50 -3.42
N GLU A 67 -7.51 17.39 -2.66
CA GLU A 67 -8.85 17.15 -2.14
C GLU A 67 -9.85 16.83 -3.27
N GLY A 68 -10.68 15.80 -3.05
CA GLY A 68 -11.68 15.36 -4.02
C GLY A 68 -11.11 14.69 -5.27
N THR A 69 -9.81 14.39 -5.30
CA THR A 69 -9.16 13.74 -6.44
C THR A 69 -8.65 12.34 -6.12
N THR A 70 -8.48 11.56 -7.19
CA THR A 70 -7.78 10.28 -7.12
C THR A 70 -6.40 10.43 -7.73
N MET A 71 -5.38 9.94 -7.03
CA MET A 71 -3.99 10.02 -7.48
C MET A 71 -3.39 8.62 -7.59
N ARG A 72 -2.96 8.26 -8.79
CA ARG A 72 -2.21 7.03 -9.03
C ARG A 72 -0.73 7.24 -8.73
N VAL A 73 -0.20 6.44 -7.81
CA VAL A 73 1.22 6.34 -7.49
C VAL A 73 1.70 4.97 -7.92
N THR A 74 2.65 4.92 -8.84
CA THR A 74 3.19 3.67 -9.37
C THR A 74 4.70 3.74 -9.36
N PHE A 75 5.32 2.74 -8.74
CA PHE A 75 6.76 2.50 -8.75
C PHE A 75 6.98 1.00 -8.55
N LYS A 76 8.21 0.54 -8.73
CA LYS A 76 8.53 -0.87 -8.78
C LYS A 76 8.52 -1.48 -7.38
N ASP A 77 9.51 -1.15 -6.54
CA ASP A 77 9.65 -1.72 -5.20
C ASP A 77 9.75 -0.61 -4.14
N ILE A 78 9.35 -0.87 -2.90
CA ILE A 78 9.59 0.03 -1.75
C ILE A 78 10.24 -0.70 -0.58
N MET A 79 11.19 -0.01 0.04
CA MET A 79 11.75 -0.37 1.34
C MET A 79 11.49 0.77 2.34
N VAL A 80 10.75 0.45 3.40
CA VAL A 80 10.57 1.31 4.57
C VAL A 80 11.47 0.80 5.69
N SER A 81 12.53 1.53 5.99
CA SER A 81 13.51 1.11 7.02
C SER A 81 12.96 1.36 8.44
N SER A 82 13.60 0.78 9.45
CA SER A 82 13.25 1.03 10.85
C SER A 82 13.15 2.52 11.20
N TYR A 83 12.17 2.85 12.04
CA TYR A 83 11.80 4.21 12.46
C TYR A 83 11.29 5.14 11.35
N SER A 84 11.24 4.69 10.09
CA SER A 84 10.62 5.44 9.00
C SER A 84 9.17 5.04 8.84
N SER A 85 8.36 5.93 8.28
CA SER A 85 6.97 5.66 7.97
C SER A 85 6.57 6.15 6.59
N VAL A 86 5.58 5.45 6.01
CA VAL A 86 4.89 5.83 4.79
C VAL A 86 3.39 5.80 5.07
N GLU A 87 2.73 6.94 4.91
CA GLU A 87 1.27 7.06 4.99
C GLU A 87 0.68 7.35 3.61
N THR A 88 -0.32 6.57 3.19
CA THR A 88 -1.17 6.90 2.05
C THR A 88 -2.53 7.38 2.53
N ARG A 89 -3.00 8.51 2.00
CA ARG A 89 -4.28 9.12 2.37
C ARG A 89 -5.42 8.77 1.40
N PRO A 90 -6.69 9.01 1.78
CA PRO A 90 -7.83 8.72 0.92
C PRO A 90 -7.68 9.34 -0.48
N GLY A 91 -8.12 8.61 -1.50
CA GLY A 91 -7.93 8.99 -2.91
C GLY A 91 -6.61 8.47 -3.51
N THR A 92 -5.74 7.84 -2.74
CA THR A 92 -4.51 7.24 -3.28
C THR A 92 -4.83 5.89 -3.94
N ILE A 93 -4.37 5.70 -5.18
CA ILE A 93 -4.20 4.38 -5.82
C ILE A 93 -2.72 4.01 -5.73
N TRP A 94 -2.39 3.08 -4.86
CA TRP A 94 -1.02 2.65 -4.55
C TRP A 94 -0.70 1.38 -5.31
N ILE A 95 0.23 1.45 -6.27
CA ILE A 95 0.60 0.33 -7.12
C ILE A 95 2.08 0.02 -6.97
N THR A 96 2.38 -1.14 -6.40
CA THR A 96 3.74 -1.62 -6.14
C THR A 96 3.89 -3.08 -6.53
N ARG A 97 5.11 -3.49 -6.87
CA ARG A 97 5.46 -4.90 -6.97
C ARG A 97 5.83 -5.43 -5.59
N ASN A 98 6.99 -5.08 -5.06
CA ASN A 98 7.44 -5.58 -3.76
C ASN A 98 7.45 -4.49 -2.69
N GLU A 99 7.11 -4.90 -1.48
CA GLU A 99 7.10 -4.04 -0.29
C GLU A 99 7.85 -4.72 0.85
N ARG A 100 8.89 -4.05 1.33
CA ARG A 100 9.67 -4.49 2.49
C ARG A 100 9.56 -3.46 3.60
N VAL A 101 8.87 -3.81 4.67
CA VAL A 101 8.49 -2.92 5.76
C VAL A 101 9.21 -3.34 7.04
N MET A 102 10.21 -2.55 7.43
CA MET A 102 10.92 -2.63 8.73
C MET A 102 10.62 -1.42 9.64
N GLY A 103 9.99 -0.38 9.07
CA GLY A 103 9.34 0.73 9.78
C GLY A 103 7.83 0.60 9.68
N GLU A 104 7.11 1.66 9.35
CA GLU A 104 5.64 1.67 9.32
C GLU A 104 5.10 1.92 7.91
N LEU A 105 4.14 1.09 7.47
CA LEU A 105 3.36 1.31 6.25
C LEU A 105 1.88 1.45 6.62
N ILE A 106 1.33 2.64 6.43
CA ILE A 106 -0.02 3.01 6.84
C ILE A 106 -0.86 3.32 5.60
N HIS A 107 -1.88 2.51 5.35
CA HIS A 107 -2.84 2.75 4.29
C HIS A 107 -4.15 3.29 4.87
N ARG A 108 -4.53 4.53 4.56
CA ARG A 108 -5.81 5.14 4.97
C ARG A 108 -6.76 5.24 3.78
N SER A 109 -7.75 4.36 3.74
CA SER A 109 -8.74 4.23 2.64
C SER A 109 -8.07 4.30 1.27
N THR A 110 -7.03 3.49 1.11
CA THR A 110 -6.19 3.49 -0.10
C THR A 110 -6.62 2.34 -0.99
N ASP A 111 -6.69 2.59 -2.28
CA ASP A 111 -6.82 1.52 -3.27
C ASP A 111 -5.42 0.94 -3.53
N ALA A 112 -5.04 -0.07 -2.74
CA ALA A 112 -3.74 -0.72 -2.88
C ALA A 112 -3.85 -1.90 -3.83
N ALA A 113 -3.31 -1.74 -5.03
CA ALA A 113 -3.30 -2.76 -6.07
C ALA A 113 -1.89 -3.31 -6.28
N ASP A 114 -1.82 -4.57 -6.71
CA ASP A 114 -0.58 -5.11 -7.24
C ASP A 114 -0.24 -4.49 -8.58
N GLY A 115 1.06 -4.22 -8.81
CA GLY A 115 1.57 -3.99 -10.15
C GLY A 115 1.17 -5.15 -11.07
N ALA A 116 0.92 -4.83 -12.35
CA ALA A 116 0.50 -5.83 -13.34
C ALA A 116 1.44 -7.04 -13.33
N GLY A 117 0.94 -8.21 -12.90
CA GLY A 117 1.73 -9.45 -12.83
C GLY A 117 1.49 -10.39 -11.65
N TYR A 118 0.76 -9.99 -10.59
CA TYR A 118 0.49 -10.81 -9.38
C TYR A 118 1.74 -11.55 -8.83
N ASP A 119 2.94 -11.00 -9.00
CA ASP A 119 4.20 -11.64 -8.61
C ASP A 119 4.90 -10.95 -7.43
N GLY A 120 4.29 -9.87 -6.94
CA GLY A 120 4.79 -9.04 -5.87
C GLY A 120 4.78 -9.70 -4.49
N THR A 121 5.62 -9.19 -3.59
CA THR A 121 5.67 -9.64 -2.20
C THR A 121 5.39 -8.51 -1.21
N LEU A 122 4.81 -8.85 -0.06
CA LEU A 122 4.77 -8.00 1.13
C LEU A 122 5.54 -8.70 2.23
N HIS A 123 6.62 -8.08 2.70
CA HIS A 123 7.37 -8.52 3.87
C HIS A 123 7.25 -7.48 4.97
N THR A 124 6.48 -7.77 6.01
CA THR A 124 6.46 -6.97 7.25
C THR A 124 7.38 -7.65 8.24
N LEU A 125 8.54 -7.04 8.48
CA LEU A 125 9.66 -7.63 9.18
C LEU A 125 9.84 -6.97 10.55
N GLY A 126 10.04 -7.79 11.58
CA GLY A 126 10.44 -7.31 12.89
C GLY A 126 11.93 -6.95 12.88
N SER A 127 12.28 -5.73 13.30
CA SER A 127 13.63 -5.44 13.76
C SER A 127 13.71 -5.64 15.27
N THR A 128 14.88 -6.03 15.77
CA THR A 128 15.17 -6.21 17.20
C THR A 128 15.01 -4.92 18.02
N SER A 129 15.00 -3.75 17.36
CA SER A 129 14.94 -2.44 18.03
C SER A 129 13.65 -1.64 17.75
N SER A 130 12.90 -1.97 16.69
CA SER A 130 11.57 -1.45 16.41
C SER A 130 10.86 -2.42 15.45
N GLY A 131 9.76 -3.03 15.87
CA GLY A 131 9.01 -3.92 14.96
C GLY A 131 8.49 -3.15 13.76
N GLY A 132 8.69 -3.66 12.54
CA GLY A 132 7.98 -3.10 11.40
C GLY A 132 6.46 -3.30 11.57
N SER A 133 5.64 -2.38 11.12
CA SER A 133 4.19 -2.49 11.21
C SER A 133 3.52 -2.14 9.88
N THR A 134 2.40 -2.81 9.60
CA THR A 134 1.51 -2.44 8.50
C THR A 134 0.11 -2.21 9.05
N LEU A 135 -0.47 -1.03 8.78
CA LEU A 135 -1.87 -0.71 9.10
C LEU A 135 -2.67 -0.63 7.80
N LEU A 136 -3.77 -1.39 7.73
CA LEU A 136 -4.74 -1.34 6.64
C LEU A 136 -6.06 -0.74 7.14
N ASN A 137 -6.36 0.51 6.80
CA ASN A 137 -7.57 1.21 7.24
C ASN A 137 -8.54 1.35 6.05
N PRO A 138 -9.71 0.69 6.12
CA PRO A 138 -10.09 -0.42 5.27
C PRO A 138 -9.50 -0.31 3.88
N THR A 139 -8.48 -1.12 3.65
CA THR A 139 -7.72 -1.20 2.41
C THR A 139 -7.61 -2.68 2.04
N ALA A 140 -7.95 -3.00 0.79
CA ALA A 140 -7.71 -4.32 0.22
C ALA A 140 -6.25 -4.42 -0.22
N LYS A 141 -5.67 -5.61 -0.14
CA LYS A 141 -4.34 -5.86 -0.67
C LYS A 141 -4.26 -7.26 -1.26
N SER A 142 -3.77 -7.33 -2.49
CA SER A 142 -3.36 -8.60 -3.10
C SER A 142 -1.83 -8.63 -3.11
N LYS A 143 -1.22 -9.82 -2.95
CA LYS A 143 0.21 -10.08 -3.24
C LYS A 143 0.38 -11.56 -3.60
N ARG A 144 1.45 -11.93 -4.32
CA ARG A 144 1.79 -13.36 -4.48
C ARG A 144 2.14 -14.01 -3.16
N VAL A 145 3.08 -13.37 -2.45
CA VAL A 145 3.63 -13.85 -1.19
C VAL A 145 3.48 -12.77 -0.14
N VAL A 146 2.97 -13.14 1.01
CA VAL A 146 2.86 -12.27 2.17
C VAL A 146 3.61 -12.93 3.32
N ASP A 147 4.48 -12.16 3.98
CA ASP A 147 5.29 -12.57 5.11
C ASP A 147 5.07 -11.57 6.25
N LEU A 148 4.30 -11.97 7.25
CA LEU A 148 3.86 -11.15 8.37
C LEU A 148 4.63 -11.59 9.61
N GLN A 149 5.89 -11.15 9.72
CA GLN A 149 6.81 -11.52 10.80
C GLN A 149 6.78 -10.55 11.99
N SER A 150 6.12 -9.41 11.81
CA SER A 150 5.89 -8.40 12.84
C SER A 150 4.42 -7.95 12.86
N SER A 151 4.11 -6.83 13.51
CA SER A 151 2.74 -6.41 13.75
C SER A 151 2.01 -6.05 12.46
N ILE A 152 0.76 -6.50 12.35
CA ILE A 152 -0.17 -6.06 11.32
C ILE A 152 -1.50 -5.69 11.96
N SER A 153 -2.06 -4.56 11.54
CA SER A 153 -3.32 -4.03 12.06
C SER A 153 -4.35 -3.97 10.93
N PHE A 154 -5.51 -4.59 11.17
CA PHE A 154 -6.64 -4.60 10.23
C PHE A 154 -7.74 -3.69 10.74
N GLY A 155 -8.06 -2.68 9.93
CA GLY A 155 -9.17 -1.76 10.14
C GLY A 155 -10.50 -2.37 9.72
N ILE A 156 -11.49 -2.34 10.62
CA ILE A 156 -12.87 -2.75 10.38
C ILE A 156 -13.75 -1.49 10.45
N GLY A 157 -14.15 -1.00 9.29
CA GLY A 157 -15.08 0.13 9.13
C GLY A 157 -16.50 -0.27 8.73
N GLY A 158 -16.76 -1.57 8.53
CA GLY A 158 -18.05 -2.13 8.17
C GLY A 158 -17.95 -3.62 7.84
N THR A 159 -19.01 -4.19 7.27
CA THR A 159 -19.16 -5.64 7.05
C THR A 159 -18.81 -6.10 5.63
N GLU A 160 -18.51 -5.19 4.71
CA GLU A 160 -18.14 -5.54 3.34
C GLU A 160 -16.62 -5.63 3.18
N ALA A 161 -16.11 -6.60 2.43
CA ALA A 161 -14.67 -6.67 2.17
C ALA A 161 -14.24 -5.48 1.32
N ALA A 162 -13.17 -4.77 1.71
CA ALA A 162 -12.57 -3.76 0.86
C ALA A 162 -12.15 -4.36 -0.49
N SER A 163 -12.24 -3.57 -1.56
CA SER A 163 -11.78 -3.91 -2.91
C SER A 163 -11.40 -2.63 -3.68
N PRO A 164 -10.83 -2.70 -4.90
CA PRO A 164 -10.53 -1.49 -5.68
C PRO A 164 -11.76 -0.59 -5.84
N GLY A 165 -11.61 0.69 -5.55
CA GLY A 165 -12.70 1.67 -5.47
C GLY A 165 -13.67 1.55 -4.28
N HIS A 166 -13.56 0.52 -3.43
CA HIS A 166 -14.46 0.24 -2.31
C HIS A 166 -13.65 0.13 -1.01
N VAL A 167 -13.36 1.27 -0.41
CA VAL A 167 -12.46 1.43 0.75
C VAL A 167 -13.06 2.41 1.76
N GLY A 168 -12.56 2.39 3.00
CA GLY A 168 -13.05 3.28 4.07
C GLY A 168 -14.32 2.80 4.76
N SER A 169 -15.21 3.74 5.14
CA SER A 169 -16.45 3.45 5.88
C SER A 169 -17.33 2.43 5.15
N GLY A 170 -17.88 1.46 5.88
CA GLY A 170 -18.67 0.36 5.32
C GLY A 170 -17.85 -0.89 4.98
N TYR A 171 -16.53 -0.76 4.90
CA TYR A 171 -15.64 -1.84 4.48
C TYR A 171 -14.70 -2.33 5.60
N TYR A 172 -14.14 -3.53 5.45
CA TYR A 172 -13.05 -4.05 6.28
C TYR A 172 -11.80 -4.38 5.45
N ALA A 173 -10.64 -4.14 6.03
CA ALA A 173 -9.36 -4.46 5.41
C ALA A 173 -9.17 -5.97 5.23
N ASN A 174 -8.57 -6.37 4.11
CA ASN A 174 -8.27 -7.76 3.84
C ASN A 174 -7.00 -7.91 2.99
N ILE A 175 -6.34 -9.06 3.12
CA ILE A 175 -5.22 -9.48 2.29
C ILE A 175 -5.59 -10.77 1.56
N THR A 176 -5.36 -10.81 0.25
CA THR A 176 -5.36 -12.04 -0.56
C THR A 176 -3.94 -12.39 -1.01
N ALA A 177 -3.59 -13.68 -0.96
CA ALA A 177 -2.28 -14.13 -1.42
C ALA A 177 -2.29 -15.58 -1.96
N GLN A 178 -1.22 -15.98 -2.65
CA GLN A 178 -1.00 -17.42 -2.92
C GLN A 178 -0.37 -18.09 -1.70
N THR A 179 0.66 -17.47 -1.13
CA THR A 179 1.33 -17.96 0.08
C THR A 179 1.36 -16.89 1.14
N ALA A 180 0.93 -17.23 2.35
CA ALA A 180 1.07 -16.42 3.54
C ALA A 180 1.95 -17.12 4.57
N ARG A 181 2.94 -16.41 5.11
CA ARG A 181 3.73 -16.82 6.29
C ARG A 181 3.41 -15.85 7.42
N VAL A 182 3.05 -16.39 8.58
CA VAL A 182 2.57 -15.61 9.72
C VAL A 182 3.31 -16.00 10.97
N SER A 183 3.96 -15.02 11.61
CA SER A 183 4.68 -15.19 12.88
C SER A 183 4.75 -13.92 13.75
N GLY A 184 4.18 -12.82 13.26
CA GLY A 184 4.03 -11.55 13.96
C GLY A 184 2.77 -11.46 14.82
N ASP A 185 2.42 -10.24 15.22
CA ASP A 185 1.24 -9.95 16.05
C ASP A 185 0.09 -9.41 15.18
N LEU A 186 -1.13 -9.78 15.53
CA LEU A 186 -2.36 -9.26 14.92
C LEU A 186 -2.98 -8.21 15.83
N GLU A 187 -3.37 -7.09 15.24
CA GLU A 187 -4.24 -6.09 15.85
C GLU A 187 -5.48 -5.88 14.97
N VAL A 188 -6.61 -5.63 15.63
CA VAL A 188 -7.87 -5.31 14.97
C VAL A 188 -8.37 -3.98 15.52
N GLU A 189 -8.59 -3.03 14.62
CA GLU A 189 -9.01 -1.67 14.96
C GLU A 189 -10.40 -1.40 14.38
N PHE A 190 -11.32 -0.90 15.21
CA PHE A 190 -12.62 -0.44 14.73
C PHE A 190 -12.52 1.01 14.26
N MET A 191 -13.04 1.30 13.07
CA MET A 191 -12.87 2.57 12.39
C MET A 191 -14.21 3.17 11.99
N TYR A 192 -14.23 4.48 11.74
CA TYR A 192 -15.42 5.21 11.27
C TYR A 192 -16.66 5.04 12.17
N GLY A 193 -16.44 4.79 13.47
CA GLY A 193 -17.51 4.55 14.43
C GLY A 193 -18.25 3.21 14.23
N PHE A 194 -17.69 2.29 13.44
CA PHE A 194 -18.27 0.98 13.25
C PHE A 194 -18.41 0.23 14.58
N ARG A 195 -19.57 -0.40 14.77
CA ARG A 195 -19.88 -1.25 15.92
C ARG A 195 -20.31 -2.61 15.40
N PRO A 196 -19.48 -3.66 15.53
CA PRO A 196 -19.83 -5.01 15.10
C PRO A 196 -21.06 -5.50 15.85
N ARG A 197 -21.74 -6.48 15.29
CA ARG A 197 -22.86 -7.21 15.89
C ARG A 197 -22.47 -8.66 16.10
N ALA A 198 -23.16 -9.32 17.04
CA ALA A 198 -23.00 -10.76 17.21
C ALA A 198 -23.38 -11.49 15.91
N GLY A 199 -22.48 -12.35 15.43
CA GLY A 199 -22.64 -13.08 14.17
C GLY A 199 -21.92 -12.46 12.97
N ASP A 200 -21.40 -11.24 13.08
CA ASP A 200 -20.54 -10.67 12.04
C ASP A 200 -19.26 -11.51 11.91
N SER A 201 -18.80 -11.72 10.67
CA SER A 201 -17.61 -12.48 10.34
C SER A 201 -16.78 -11.76 9.30
N PHE A 202 -15.45 -11.80 9.44
CA PHE A 202 -14.50 -11.05 8.62
C PHE A 202 -13.37 -11.95 8.17
N THR A 203 -13.11 -12.03 6.87
CA THR A 203 -11.92 -12.71 6.33
C THR A 203 -10.80 -11.69 6.10
N ILE A 204 -9.92 -11.52 7.08
CA ILE A 204 -8.81 -10.53 7.00
C ILE A 204 -7.61 -11.05 6.19
N LEU A 205 -7.41 -12.36 6.11
CA LEU A 205 -6.33 -12.98 5.35
C LEU A 205 -6.86 -14.23 4.64
N LYS A 206 -6.73 -14.27 3.32
CA LYS A 206 -7.06 -15.43 2.48
C LYS A 206 -5.83 -15.82 1.67
N ALA A 207 -5.40 -17.08 1.75
CA ALA A 207 -4.35 -17.58 0.89
C ALA A 207 -4.51 -19.05 0.51
N ASP A 208 -3.93 -19.46 -0.62
CA ASP A 208 -3.92 -20.88 -1.04
C ASP A 208 -3.11 -21.73 -0.06
N ARG A 209 -2.06 -21.14 0.52
CA ARG A 209 -1.22 -21.78 1.53
C ARG A 209 -0.89 -20.81 2.66
N ILE A 210 -1.27 -21.17 3.89
CA ILE A 210 -0.90 -20.45 5.11
C ILE A 210 0.14 -21.27 5.90
N GLN A 211 1.21 -20.63 6.35
CA GLN A 211 2.24 -21.21 7.20
C GLN A 211 2.38 -20.39 8.48
N GLY A 212 2.28 -21.05 9.64
CA GLY A 212 2.39 -20.39 10.93
C GLY A 212 1.06 -19.82 11.42
N ARG A 213 1.13 -18.88 12.37
CA ARG A 213 -0.01 -18.21 13.01
C ARG A 213 0.46 -16.92 13.66
N PHE A 214 -0.48 -16.01 13.94
CA PHE A 214 -0.16 -14.85 14.75
C PHE A 214 0.24 -15.27 16.16
N ARG A 215 1.24 -14.60 16.72
CA ARG A 215 1.85 -14.92 18.00
C ARG A 215 0.91 -14.62 19.16
N ASN A 216 0.21 -13.49 19.09
CA ASN A 216 -0.76 -13.03 20.09
C ASN A 216 -2.21 -13.52 19.86
N ALA A 217 -2.49 -14.19 18.73
CA ALA A 217 -3.85 -14.59 18.37
C ALA A 217 -3.90 -16.08 17.97
N ARG A 218 -3.97 -16.97 18.96
CA ARG A 218 -4.19 -18.41 18.73
C ARG A 218 -5.63 -18.66 18.26
N GLU A 219 -5.89 -19.83 17.69
CA GLU A 219 -7.25 -20.28 17.37
C GLU A 219 -8.22 -20.04 18.54
N GLY A 220 -9.34 -19.36 18.28
CA GLY A 220 -10.34 -18.99 19.28
C GLY A 220 -9.93 -17.87 20.25
N ALA A 221 -8.77 -17.23 20.07
CA ALA A 221 -8.36 -16.09 20.90
C ALA A 221 -9.20 -14.84 20.58
N MET A 222 -9.52 -14.07 21.63
CA MET A 222 -10.14 -12.76 21.47
C MET A 222 -9.08 -11.73 21.04
N VAL A 223 -9.29 -11.06 19.91
CA VAL A 223 -8.34 -10.10 19.32
C VAL A 223 -8.77 -8.64 19.48
N ALA A 224 -10.07 -8.41 19.72
CA ALA A 224 -10.61 -7.09 20.03
C ALA A 224 -11.91 -7.23 20.83
N GLN A 225 -12.28 -6.17 21.56
CA GLN A 225 -13.56 -6.07 22.25
C GLN A 225 -14.12 -4.65 22.12
N ILE A 226 -15.41 -4.52 21.80
CA ILE A 226 -16.09 -3.23 21.74
C ILE A 226 -17.53 -3.36 22.20
N GLY A 227 -17.96 -2.50 23.13
CA GLY A 227 -19.35 -2.48 23.61
C GLY A 227 -19.86 -3.82 24.13
N GLY A 228 -19.00 -4.65 24.73
CA GLY A 228 -19.36 -5.98 25.22
C GLY A 228 -19.33 -7.10 24.17
N ILE A 229 -19.01 -6.79 22.90
CA ILE A 229 -18.86 -7.77 21.82
C ILE A 229 -17.38 -8.10 21.66
N GLY A 230 -17.03 -9.38 21.81
CA GLY A 230 -15.68 -9.89 21.54
C GLY A 230 -15.53 -10.34 20.08
N ILE A 231 -14.40 -10.00 19.47
CA ILE A 231 -13.99 -10.53 18.17
C ILE A 231 -12.97 -11.63 18.42
N PHE A 232 -13.23 -12.80 17.85
CA PHE A 232 -12.39 -13.98 17.99
C PHE A 232 -11.78 -14.36 16.65
N ILE A 233 -10.54 -14.86 16.67
CA ILE A 233 -9.86 -15.33 15.46
C ILE A 233 -10.16 -16.81 15.20
N HIS A 234 -10.31 -17.15 13.92
CA HIS A 234 -10.42 -18.51 13.42
C HIS A 234 -9.46 -18.72 12.25
N TYR A 235 -8.72 -19.83 12.25
CA TYR A 235 -7.85 -20.28 11.17
C TYR A 235 -8.53 -21.41 10.40
N THR A 236 -8.74 -21.21 9.11
CA THR A 236 -9.30 -22.20 8.17
C THR A 236 -8.26 -22.70 7.19
#